data_AF-A0A8H7Q5C0-F1
#
_entry.id   AF-A0A8H7Q5C0-F1
#
_cell.length_a   1.000
_cell.length_b   1.000
_cell.length_c   1.000
_cell.angle_alpha   90.00
_cell.angle_beta   90.00
_cell.angle_gamma   90.00
#
_symmetry.space_group_name_H-M   'P 1'
#
loop_
_entity.id
_entity.type
_entity.pdbx_description
1 polymer ?
#
loop_
_entity_poly.entity_id
_entity_poly.type
_entity_poly.pdbx_seq_one_letter_code
_entity_poly.pdbx_strand_id
1 'polypeptide(L)' 'MSKLIDENVRRHAEENNMKQNMKAVYAQSQATSTGFYAQRLSKNNNYIIPALPRLAPQ' A
#
# COMPACT_ATOMS: atom_id res chain seq x y z
N MET A 1 22.20 -20.36 -9.13
CA MET A 1 20.74 -20.45 -8.98
C MET A 1 20.21 -20.01 -7.63
N SER A 2 20.82 -20.36 -6.47
CA SER A 2 20.22 -20.02 -5.16
C SER A 2 20.09 -18.50 -4.90
N LYS A 3 21.10 -17.69 -5.24
CA LYS A 3 21.06 -16.22 -5.02
C LYS A 3 19.86 -15.50 -5.65
N LEU A 4 19.34 -16.00 -6.77
CA LEU A 4 18.19 -15.40 -7.46
C LEU A 4 16.88 -15.71 -6.71
N ILE A 5 16.80 -16.90 -6.10
CA ILE A 5 15.67 -17.33 -5.28
C ILE A 5 15.65 -16.53 -3.98
N ASP A 6 16.81 -16.38 -3.34
CA ASP A 6 16.95 -15.62 -2.09
C ASP A 6 16.54 -14.14 -2.28
N GLU A 7 16.95 -13.53 -3.39
CA GLU A 7 16.57 -12.15 -3.71
C GLU A 7 15.08 -11.99 -4.03
N ASN A 8 14.46 -12.97 -4.70
CA ASN A 8 13.02 -12.95 -4.94
C ASN A 8 12.22 -13.10 -3.65
N VAL A 9 12.64 -13.98 -2.74
CA VAL A 9 12.01 -14.14 -1.42
C VAL A 9 12.11 -12.84 -0.63
N ARG A 10 13.27 -12.19 -0.63
CA ARG A 10 13.48 -10.90 0.03
C ARG A 10 12.54 -9.82 -0.52
N ARG A 11 12.44 -9.72 -1.85
CA ARG A 11 11.54 -8.76 -2.52
C ARG A 11 10.07 -8.97 -2.16
N HIS A 12 9.61 -10.22 -2.12
CA HIS A 12 8.24 -10.54 -1.72
C HIS A 12 7.97 -10.20 -0.26
N ALA A 13 8.94 -10.46 0.64
CA ALA A 13 8.82 -10.06 2.05
C ALA A 13 8.72 -8.53 2.19
N GLU A 14 9.55 -7.78 1.47
CA GLU A 14 9.48 -6.31 1.45
C GLU A 14 8.14 -5.79 0.93
N GLU A 15 7.64 -6.32 -0.19
CA GLU A 15 6.34 -5.94 -0.75
C GLU A 15 5.19 -6.22 0.22
N ASN A 16 5.23 -7.35 0.92
CA ASN A 16 4.21 -7.71 1.91
C ASN A 16 4.23 -6.75 3.11
N ASN A 17 5.40 -6.40 3.61
CA ASN A 17 5.53 -5.39 4.66
C ASN A 17 5.01 -4.02 4.20
N MET A 18 5.32 -3.59 2.97
CA MET A 18 4.78 -2.36 2.40
C MET A 18 3.25 -2.39 2.27
N LYS A 19 2.66 -3.52 1.86
CA LYS A 19 1.20 -3.69 1.79
C LYS A 19 0.54 -3.57 3.16
N GLN A 20 1.16 -4.15 4.20
CA GLN A 20 0.65 -4.06 5.57
C GLN A 20 0.67 -2.61 6.08
N ASN A 21 1.78 -1.90 5.90
CA ASN A 21 1.89 -0.49 6.26
C ASN A 21 0.87 0.38 5.52
N MET A 22 0.73 0.16 4.21
CA MET A 22 -0.25 0.86 3.38
C MET A 22 -1.68 0.65 3.89
N LYS A 23 -2.05 -0.59 4.25
CA LYS A 23 -3.36 -0.92 4.79
C LYS A 23 -3.62 -0.21 6.12
N ALA A 24 -2.63 -0.18 7.01
CA ALA A 24 -2.74 0.48 8.31
C ALA A 24 -2.93 2.00 8.16
N VAL A 25 -2.10 2.66 7.35
CA VAL A 25 -2.19 4.10 7.08
C VAL A 25 -3.53 4.46 6.43
N TYR A 26 -4.00 3.65 5.49
CA TYR A 26 -5.30 3.87 4.87
C TYR A 26 -6.46 3.73 5.86
N ALA A 27 -6.48 2.68 6.69
CA ALA A 27 -7.49 2.51 7.72
C ALA A 27 -7.51 3.67 8.72
N GLN A 28 -6.33 4.15 9.13
CA GLN A 28 -6.20 5.34 9.96
C GLN A 28 -6.79 6.57 9.26
N SER A 29 -6.45 6.80 7.99
CA SER A 29 -6.95 7.96 7.25
C SER A 29 -8.47 7.99 7.12
N GLN A 30 -9.09 6.82 6.94
CA GLN A 30 -10.55 6.67 6.91
C GLN A 30 -11.21 6.95 8.26
N ALA A 31 -10.51 6.71 9.36
CA ALA A 31 -11.00 6.98 10.71
C ALA A 31 -10.84 8.46 11.13
N THR A 32 -9.78 9.13 10.65
CA THR A 32 -9.42 10.48 11.10
C THR A 32 -9.82 11.60 10.13
N SER A 33 -10.09 11.28 8.87
CA SER A 33 -10.37 12.27 7.82
C SER A 33 -11.61 11.89 7.03
N THR A 34 -12.36 12.91 6.60
CA THR A 34 -13.53 12.75 5.71
C THR A 34 -13.16 12.80 4.22
N GLY A 35 -11.87 13.01 3.91
CA GLY A 35 -11.37 13.04 2.54
C GLY A 35 -11.35 11.66 1.88
N PHE A 36 -11.44 11.64 0.56
CA PHE A 36 -11.27 10.42 -0.23
C PHE A 36 -9.80 10.21 -0.56
N TYR A 37 -9.30 9.01 -0.27
CA TYR A 37 -7.91 8.63 -0.51
C TYR A 37 -7.85 7.36 -1.35
N ALA A 38 -6.84 7.26 -2.22
CA ALA A 38 -6.47 6.05 -2.93
C ALA A 38 -5.19 5.45 -2.34
N GLN A 39 -5.14 4.13 -2.26
CA GLN A 39 -3.96 3.39 -1.81
C GLN A 39 -2.93 3.25 -2.94
N ARG A 40 -1.64 3.38 -2.62
CA ARG A 40 -0.54 3.14 -3.56
C ARG A 40 0.64 2.51 -2.83
N LEU A 41 1.23 1.46 -3.43
CA LEU A 41 2.52 0.95 -2.97
C LEU A 41 3.62 1.96 -3.31
N SER A 42 4.21 2.53 -2.27
CA SER A 42 5.27 3.53 -2.37
C SER A 42 6.42 3.16 -1.46
N LYS A 43 7.64 3.28 -1.97
CA LYS A 43 8.88 3.12 -1.19
C LYS A 43 9.21 4.37 -0.37
N ASN A 44 8.51 5.48 -0.65
CA ASN A 44 8.79 6.80 -0.06
C ASN A 44 7.70 7.19 0.95
N ASN A 45 7.07 6.21 1.60
CA ASN A 45 6.00 6.39 2.60
C ASN A 45 4.73 7.15 2.14
N ASN A 46 4.61 7.44 0.84
CA ASN A 46 3.38 8.01 0.24
C ASN A 46 2.35 6.91 -0.05
N TYR A 47 1.84 6.27 1.00
CA TYR A 47 0.94 5.11 0.90
C TYR A 47 -0.51 5.47 0.52
N ILE A 48 -0.90 6.72 0.75
CA ILE A 48 -2.21 7.25 0.41
C ILE A 48 -2.05 8.55 -0.38
N ILE A 49 -2.94 8.77 -1.35
CA ILE A 49 -2.99 9.98 -2.16
C ILE A 49 -4.43 10.47 -2.16
N PRO A 50 -4.70 11.77 -1.92
CA PRO A 50 -6.03 12.34 -2.08
C PRO A 50 -6.56 12.06 -3.50
N ALA A 51 -7.80 11.62 -3.60
CA ALA A 51 -8.41 11.23 -4.86
C ALA A 51 -9.90 11.60 -4.86
N LEU A 52 -10.50 11.63 -6.06
CA LEU A 52 -11.95 11.70 -6.18
C LEU A 52 -12.58 10.35 -5.78
N PRO A 53 -13.81 10.35 -5.22
CA PRO A 53 -14.56 9.12 -4.95
C PRO A 53 -14.65 8.25 -6.21
N ARG A 54 -14.43 6.95 -6.07
CA ARG A 54 -14.65 5.99 -7.15
C ARG A 54 -16.05 5.39 -7.02
N LEU A 55 -16.74 5.25 -8.14
CA LEU A 55 -17.97 4.46 -8.19
C LEU A 55 -17.65 3.00 -7.88
N ALA A 56 -18.58 2.30 -7.22
CA ALA A 56 -18.45 0.86 -7.02
C ALA A 56 -18.33 0.15 -8.38
N PRO A 57 -17.46 -0.87 -8.53
CA PRO A 57 -17.47 -1.69 -9.74
C PRO A 57 -18.85 -2.34 -9.87
N GLN A 58 -19.48 -2.18 -11.04
CA GLN A 58 -20.79 -2.71 -11.40
C GLN A 58 -20.75 -4.23 -11.53
#